data_AF-A0A952YSP9-F1
#
_entry.id   AF-A0A952YSP9-F1
#
_cell.length_a   1.000
_cell.length_b   1.000
_cell.length_c   1.000
_cell.angle_alpha   90.00
_cell.angle_beta   90.00
_cell.angle_gamma   90.00
#
_symmetry.space_group_name_H-M   'P 1'
#
loop_
_entity.id
_entity.type
_entity.pdbx_description
1 polymer ?
#
loop_
_entity_poly.entity_id
_entity_poly.type
_entity_poly.pdbx_seq_one_letter_code
_entity_poly.pdbx_strand_id
1 'polypeptide(L)'
;NHPIHLHGHEFVVTGTDGGPTPKGSRWPEVTTDIAVGQMRQVEFVADEEGDWAFHCHKSHHTMNAMGHDVPTMIGVDHRGLAKKITRLIPDYMVMGERGMADMAEMEMPLPDNTVPMMTGAGPFGSVEMGGMFSVLKVRADQKPGDYKDPGWYRHPPGTVATEWTGPLADATRARTAGGQSMPVATKPAPSIEVQVRKPGGHGGHDDH
;
A
#
# COMPACT_ATOMS: atom_id res chain seq x y z
N ASN A 1 -3.12 -6.45 14.31
CA ASN A 1 -3.57 -5.09 14.62
C ASN A 1 -3.78 -4.31 13.32
N HIS A 2 -4.72 -3.38 13.36
CA HIS A 2 -5.19 -2.59 12.23
C HIS A 2 -5.15 -1.10 12.59
N PRO A 3 -4.21 -0.32 12.03
CA PRO A 3 -4.23 1.13 12.13
C PRO A 3 -5.31 1.67 11.20
N ILE A 4 -6.45 2.07 11.73
CA ILE A 4 -7.58 2.58 10.95
C ILE A 4 -7.40 4.07 10.74
N HIS A 5 -7.33 4.47 9.47
CA HIS A 5 -7.08 5.84 9.02
C HIS A 5 -8.27 6.41 8.24
N LEU A 6 -8.61 7.66 8.54
CA LEU A 6 -9.63 8.43 7.83
C LEU A 6 -8.99 9.63 7.13
N HIS A 7 -9.22 9.72 5.82
CA HIS A 7 -8.79 10.87 5.03
C HIS A 7 -9.71 12.07 5.26
N GLY A 8 -9.18 13.28 5.05
CA GLY A 8 -9.93 14.54 5.07
C GLY A 8 -10.42 15.01 6.45
N HIS A 9 -10.37 14.16 7.48
CA HIS A 9 -10.91 14.47 8.79
C HIS A 9 -9.92 14.09 9.90
N GLU A 10 -9.90 14.93 10.93
CA GLU A 10 -9.37 14.58 12.24
C GLU A 10 -10.51 14.01 13.09
N PHE A 11 -10.21 13.03 13.93
CA PHE A 11 -11.15 12.47 14.89
C PHE A 11 -10.56 12.48 16.29
N VAL A 12 -11.43 12.39 17.30
CA VAL A 12 -11.02 12.23 18.70
C VAL A 12 -11.28 10.79 19.11
N VAL A 13 -10.30 10.14 19.71
CA VAL A 13 -10.53 8.84 20.37
C VAL A 13 -11.23 9.09 21.70
N THR A 14 -12.48 8.65 21.81
CA THR A 14 -13.38 8.97 22.93
C THR A 14 -13.70 7.79 23.84
N GLY A 15 -13.22 6.59 23.51
CA GLY A 15 -13.50 5.36 24.26
C GLY A 15 -12.63 4.17 23.84
N THR A 16 -12.61 3.16 24.70
CA THR A 16 -11.96 1.87 24.43
C THR A 16 -12.98 0.72 24.51
N ASP A 17 -12.51 -0.52 24.51
CA ASP A 17 -13.26 -1.73 24.87
C ASP A 17 -14.00 -1.63 26.22
N GLY A 18 -13.56 -0.77 27.13
CA GLY A 18 -14.25 -0.47 28.39
C GLY A 18 -15.36 0.58 28.30
N GLY A 19 -15.63 1.13 27.10
CA GLY A 19 -16.60 2.20 26.88
C GLY A 19 -15.97 3.61 26.84
N PRO A 20 -16.80 4.66 26.94
CA PRO A 20 -16.34 6.05 26.83
C PRO A 20 -15.33 6.43 27.93
N THR A 21 -14.25 7.11 27.55
CA THR A 21 -13.26 7.64 28.49
C THR A 21 -13.63 9.08 28.93
N PRO A 22 -13.14 9.53 30.11
CA PRO A 22 -13.31 10.91 30.56
C PRO A 22 -12.81 11.92 29.52
N LYS A 23 -13.48 13.08 29.40
CA LYS A 23 -13.14 14.09 28.38
C LYS A 23 -11.67 14.52 28.41
N GLY A 24 -11.05 14.61 29.59
CA GLY A 24 -9.64 15.01 29.75
C GLY A 24 -8.61 13.95 29.33
N SER A 25 -9.02 12.70 29.09
CA SER A 25 -8.13 11.62 28.62
C SER A 25 -8.38 11.26 27.15
N ARG A 26 -9.17 12.04 26.44
CA ARG A 26 -9.41 11.89 25.00
C ARG A 26 -8.30 12.59 24.22
N TRP A 27 -7.98 12.10 23.03
CA TRP A 27 -6.92 12.69 22.20
C TRP A 27 -7.30 12.70 20.73
N PRO A 28 -6.86 13.71 19.95
CA PRO A 28 -7.08 13.78 18.52
C PRO A 28 -6.12 12.86 17.76
N GLU A 29 -6.59 12.30 16.65
CA GLU A 29 -5.87 11.44 15.72
C GLU A 29 -6.45 11.54 14.31
N VAL A 30 -5.68 11.12 13.32
CA VAL A 30 -6.19 10.75 11.98
C VAL A 30 -6.11 9.24 11.73
N THR A 31 -5.37 8.53 12.60
CA THR A 31 -5.20 7.09 12.56
C THR A 31 -5.17 6.53 13.98
N THR A 32 -5.92 5.45 14.25
CA THR A 32 -5.83 4.75 15.55
C THR A 32 -5.55 3.26 15.33
N ASP A 33 -4.60 2.71 16.09
CA ASP A 33 -4.33 1.27 16.07
C ASP A 33 -5.36 0.50 16.91
N ILE A 34 -5.85 -0.59 16.33
CA ILE A 34 -6.80 -1.51 16.94
C ILE A 34 -6.16 -2.90 16.95
N ALA A 35 -5.75 -3.37 18.13
CA ALA A 35 -5.22 -4.71 18.29
C ALA A 35 -6.34 -5.77 18.34
N VAL A 36 -5.96 -7.04 18.28
CA VAL A 36 -6.91 -8.15 18.36
C VAL A 36 -7.67 -8.08 19.69
N GLY A 37 -9.00 -8.12 19.64
CA GLY A 37 -9.87 -8.03 20.81
C GLY A 37 -10.05 -6.62 21.38
N GLN A 38 -9.41 -5.59 20.80
CA GLN A 38 -9.62 -4.21 21.22
C GLN A 38 -10.75 -3.54 20.44
N MET A 39 -11.36 -2.54 21.07
CA MET A 39 -12.24 -1.58 20.41
C MET A 39 -11.71 -0.16 20.61
N ARG A 40 -12.10 0.71 19.68
CA ARG A 40 -11.94 2.17 19.79
C ARG A 40 -13.26 2.82 19.44
N GLN A 41 -13.63 3.83 20.23
CA GLN A 41 -14.68 4.76 19.88
C GLN A 41 -14.01 6.02 19.35
N VAL A 42 -14.42 6.46 18.16
CA VAL A 42 -13.93 7.69 17.54
C VAL A 42 -15.11 8.61 17.26
N GLU A 43 -14.92 9.90 17.47
CA GLU A 43 -15.89 10.95 17.15
C GLU A 43 -15.21 11.97 16.23
N PHE A 44 -15.91 12.37 15.16
CA PHE A 44 -15.44 13.42 14.26
C PHE A 44 -16.62 14.26 13.78
N VAL A 45 -16.33 15.47 13.34
CA VAL A 45 -17.30 16.33 12.66
C VAL A 45 -17.14 16.08 11.17
N ALA A 46 -18.23 15.76 10.47
CA ALA A 46 -18.21 15.53 9.02
C ALA A 46 -18.49 16.85 8.27
N ASP A 47 -17.58 17.82 8.39
CA ASP A 47 -17.69 19.16 7.82
C ASP A 47 -16.94 19.33 6.49
N GLU A 48 -16.11 18.36 6.10
CA GLU A 48 -15.39 18.38 4.83
C GLU A 48 -16.15 17.58 3.76
N GLU A 49 -16.89 18.28 2.89
CA GLU A 49 -17.62 17.66 1.79
C GLU A 49 -16.69 16.94 0.81
N GLY A 50 -17.00 15.68 0.50
CA GLY A 50 -16.14 14.89 -0.37
C GLY A 50 -16.39 13.39 -0.30
N ASP A 51 -15.53 12.65 -0.99
CA ASP A 51 -15.41 11.20 -0.89
C ASP A 51 -14.06 10.86 -0.26
N TRP A 52 -14.07 10.35 0.96
CA TRP A 52 -12.87 10.17 1.77
C TRP A 52 -12.58 8.69 1.98
N ALA A 53 -11.35 8.29 1.69
CA ALA A 53 -10.89 6.94 1.97
C ALA A 53 -10.87 6.68 3.48
N PHE A 54 -11.44 5.56 3.89
CA PHE A 54 -11.42 5.07 5.26
C PHE A 54 -10.91 3.63 5.25
N HIS A 55 -9.71 3.42 5.76
CA HIS A 55 -9.02 2.15 5.54
C HIS A 55 -7.97 1.83 6.59
N CYS A 56 -7.56 0.56 6.62
CA CYS A 56 -6.36 0.18 7.36
C CYS A 56 -5.10 0.73 6.68
N HIS A 57 -4.24 1.41 7.41
CA HIS A 57 -3.02 2.05 6.90
C HIS A 57 -1.79 1.12 6.87
N LYS A 58 -2.03 -0.19 6.81
CA LYS A 58 -0.98 -1.19 6.53
C LYS A 58 -1.09 -1.58 5.07
N SER A 59 -0.03 -1.36 4.30
CA SER A 59 -0.02 -1.56 2.84
C SER A 59 -0.38 -2.97 2.38
N HIS A 60 -0.11 -4.00 3.18
CA HIS A 60 -0.49 -5.39 2.87
C HIS A 60 -1.91 -5.76 3.32
N HIS A 61 -2.59 -4.90 4.10
CA HIS A 61 -3.97 -5.10 4.57
C HIS A 61 -5.02 -4.39 3.72
N THR A 62 -4.59 -3.54 2.78
CA THR A 62 -5.48 -2.87 1.82
C THR A 62 -5.86 -3.79 0.66
N MET A 63 -5.34 -5.02 0.61
CA MET A 63 -5.58 -6.02 -0.42
C MET A 63 -6.00 -7.34 0.24
N ASN A 64 -6.96 -8.06 -0.34
CA ASN A 64 -7.49 -9.30 0.25
C ASN A 64 -6.59 -10.52 0.07
N ALA A 65 -5.98 -10.69 -1.10
CA ALA A 65 -5.29 -11.93 -1.49
C ALA A 65 -3.77 -11.73 -1.65
N MET A 66 -3.12 -11.12 -0.66
CA MET A 66 -1.67 -10.93 -0.66
C MET A 66 -1.02 -11.76 0.45
N GLY A 67 -0.06 -12.62 0.09
CA GLY A 67 0.68 -13.43 1.06
C GLY A 67 1.59 -12.59 1.97
N HIS A 68 1.80 -13.05 3.20
CA HIS A 68 2.45 -12.25 4.25
C HIS A 68 3.99 -12.44 4.34
N ASP A 69 4.55 -13.36 3.54
CA ASP A 69 5.99 -13.71 3.57
C ASP A 69 6.66 -13.65 2.20
N VAL A 70 6.05 -12.93 1.25
CA VAL A 70 6.63 -12.76 -0.09
C VAL A 70 7.55 -11.54 -0.08
N PRO A 71 8.85 -11.69 -0.40
CA PRO A 71 9.76 -10.55 -0.50
C PRO A 71 9.23 -9.49 -1.47
N THR A 72 9.37 -8.22 -1.12
CA THR A 72 9.02 -7.12 -2.04
C THR A 72 9.97 -7.13 -3.23
N MET A 73 9.42 -7.30 -4.44
CA MET A 73 10.21 -7.42 -5.68
C MET A 73 10.31 -6.11 -6.47
N ILE A 74 9.90 -4.98 -5.88
CA ILE A 74 9.95 -3.65 -6.51
C ILE A 74 11.41 -3.29 -6.86
N GLY A 75 11.67 -2.98 -8.12
CA GLY A 75 13.00 -2.59 -8.61
C GLY A 75 13.93 -3.76 -8.99
N VAL A 76 13.49 -5.01 -8.88
CA VAL A 76 14.23 -6.16 -9.41
C VAL A 76 13.95 -6.28 -10.92
N ASP A 77 15.00 -6.34 -11.75
CA ASP A 77 14.87 -6.52 -13.20
C ASP A 77 14.52 -7.98 -13.55
N HIS A 78 13.24 -8.23 -13.82
CA HIS A 78 12.75 -9.56 -14.15
C HIS A 78 12.82 -9.90 -15.63
N ARG A 79 13.21 -8.99 -16.53
CA ARG A 79 13.05 -9.17 -17.99
C ARG A 79 13.75 -10.43 -18.53
N GLY A 80 14.90 -10.78 -17.96
CA GLY A 80 15.65 -11.99 -18.33
C GLY A 80 15.15 -13.27 -17.65
N LEU A 81 14.63 -13.15 -16.42
CA LEU A 81 14.16 -14.27 -15.60
C LEU A 81 12.73 -14.68 -15.98
N ALA A 82 11.83 -13.70 -16.19
CA ALA A 82 10.47 -13.90 -16.65
C ALA A 82 10.42 -14.73 -17.93
N LYS A 83 11.26 -14.41 -18.94
CA LYS A 83 11.34 -15.20 -20.19
C LYS A 83 11.71 -16.67 -19.98
N LYS A 84 12.51 -17.00 -18.94
CA LYS A 84 12.86 -18.37 -18.61
C LYS A 84 11.74 -19.07 -17.83
N ILE A 85 11.09 -18.35 -16.93
CA ILE A 85 9.96 -18.87 -16.14
C ILE A 85 8.74 -19.11 -17.03
N THR A 86 8.36 -18.16 -17.90
CA THR A 86 7.23 -18.31 -18.83
C THR A 86 7.42 -19.49 -19.80
N ARG A 87 8.67 -19.87 -20.13
CA ARG A 87 8.94 -21.07 -20.94
C ARG A 87 8.66 -22.38 -20.20
N LEU A 88 8.73 -22.38 -18.87
CA LEU A 88 8.48 -23.54 -18.02
C LEU A 88 7.03 -23.57 -17.51
N ILE A 89 6.47 -22.39 -17.22
CA ILE A 89 5.11 -22.18 -16.71
C ILE A 89 4.51 -21.03 -17.52
N PRO A 90 3.78 -21.34 -18.61
CA PRO A 90 3.23 -20.33 -19.53
C PRO A 90 2.32 -19.31 -18.84
N ASP A 91 1.64 -19.72 -17.77
CA ASP A 91 0.67 -18.91 -17.04
C ASP A 91 1.29 -18.08 -15.90
N TYR A 92 2.62 -18.03 -15.81
CA TYR A 92 3.30 -17.25 -14.77
C TYR A 92 3.21 -15.74 -15.04
N MET A 93 2.56 -15.01 -14.14
CA MET A 93 2.46 -13.55 -14.16
C MET A 93 3.44 -12.93 -13.17
N VAL A 94 4.29 -12.03 -13.67
CA VAL A 94 5.23 -11.27 -12.84
C VAL A 94 4.45 -10.19 -12.10
N MET A 95 4.35 -10.33 -10.79
CA MET A 95 3.66 -9.37 -9.91
C MET A 95 4.67 -8.38 -9.32
N GLY A 96 4.36 -7.08 -9.34
CA GLY A 96 5.05 -6.08 -8.50
C GLY A 96 6.36 -5.49 -9.03
N GLU A 97 6.69 -5.62 -10.33
CA GLU A 97 7.86 -4.95 -10.93
C GLU A 97 7.69 -3.41 -10.99
N ARG A 98 6.47 -2.93 -11.25
CA ARG A 98 6.14 -1.50 -11.43
C ARG A 98 5.21 -0.92 -10.36
N GLY A 99 4.91 -1.69 -9.31
CA GLY A 99 3.89 -1.37 -8.31
C GLY A 99 2.67 -2.28 -8.45
N MET A 100 1.71 -2.13 -7.54
CA MET A 100 0.48 -2.96 -7.51
C MET A 100 -0.65 -2.37 -8.36
N ALA A 101 -0.51 -1.14 -8.84
CA ALA A 101 -1.51 -0.44 -9.66
C ALA A 101 -1.82 -1.16 -10.98
N ASP A 102 -0.78 -1.57 -11.70
CA ASP A 102 -0.94 -2.32 -12.95
C ASP A 102 -1.73 -3.64 -12.75
N MET A 103 -1.77 -4.20 -11.53
CA MET A 103 -2.51 -5.42 -11.22
C MET A 103 -3.99 -5.17 -10.92
N ALA A 104 -4.35 -3.95 -10.54
CA ALA A 104 -5.73 -3.57 -10.26
C ALA A 104 -6.60 -3.48 -11.52
N GLU A 105 -5.98 -3.22 -12.67
CA GLU A 105 -6.66 -3.16 -13.97
C GLU A 105 -6.67 -4.52 -14.70
N MET A 106 -5.91 -5.51 -14.23
CA MET A 106 -5.88 -6.85 -14.79
C MET A 106 -6.99 -7.72 -14.20
N GLU A 107 -8.07 -7.91 -14.96
CA GLU A 107 -9.13 -8.87 -14.61
C GLU A 107 -8.59 -10.31 -14.73
N MET A 108 -8.25 -10.91 -13.59
CA MET A 108 -7.95 -12.34 -13.52
C MET A 108 -9.16 -13.11 -13.00
N PRO A 109 -9.41 -14.34 -13.49
CA PRO A 109 -10.43 -15.22 -12.91
C PRO A 109 -10.11 -15.46 -11.43
N LEU A 110 -10.93 -14.87 -10.56
CA LEU A 110 -10.86 -15.06 -9.11
C LEU A 110 -11.45 -16.45 -8.80
N PRO A 111 -10.82 -17.26 -7.92
CA PRO A 111 -11.45 -18.48 -7.42
C PRO A 111 -12.79 -18.16 -6.75
N ASP A 112 -13.80 -19.02 -6.94
CA ASP A 112 -15.19 -18.78 -6.52
C ASP A 112 -15.39 -18.40 -5.03
N ASN A 113 -14.41 -18.70 -4.17
CA ASN A 113 -14.43 -18.41 -2.73
C ASN A 113 -13.46 -17.30 -2.30
N THR A 114 -13.01 -16.44 -3.22
CA THR A 114 -12.12 -15.32 -2.90
C THR A 114 -12.88 -14.00 -2.87
N VAL A 115 -12.64 -13.21 -1.82
CA VAL A 115 -13.15 -11.84 -1.74
C VAL A 115 -12.46 -11.01 -2.83
N PRO A 116 -13.18 -10.16 -3.58
CA PRO A 116 -12.61 -9.38 -4.68
C PRO A 116 -11.32 -8.68 -4.27
N MET A 117 -10.29 -8.75 -5.12
CA MET A 117 -9.02 -8.05 -4.88
C MET A 117 -9.14 -6.53 -5.07
N MET A 118 -10.30 -6.06 -5.51
CA MET A 118 -10.61 -4.70 -5.92
C MET A 118 -11.95 -4.26 -5.36
N THR A 119 -12.04 -3.04 -4.82
CA THR A 119 -13.31 -2.45 -4.32
C THR A 119 -14.10 -1.72 -5.41
N GLY A 120 -13.64 -1.73 -6.66
CA GLY A 120 -14.36 -1.24 -7.84
C GLY A 120 -13.73 0.02 -8.45
N ALA A 121 -14.52 0.76 -9.24
CA ALA A 121 -14.08 2.00 -9.89
C ALA A 121 -14.54 3.25 -9.11
N GLY A 122 -13.62 4.16 -8.86
CA GLY A 122 -13.86 5.50 -8.33
C GLY A 122 -14.05 6.54 -9.43
N PRO A 123 -14.23 7.83 -9.08
CA PRO A 123 -14.47 8.90 -10.04
C PRO A 123 -13.27 9.20 -10.94
N PHE A 124 -12.07 8.75 -10.58
CA PHE A 124 -10.81 9.02 -11.27
C PHE A 124 -10.07 7.76 -11.73
N GLY A 125 -10.73 6.59 -11.70
CA GLY A 125 -10.11 5.31 -12.08
C GLY A 125 -10.32 4.22 -11.05
N SER A 126 -9.52 3.18 -11.14
CA SER A 126 -9.65 1.99 -10.31
C SER A 126 -9.36 2.27 -8.83
N VAL A 127 -10.17 1.72 -7.92
CA VAL A 127 -9.88 1.69 -6.48
C VAL A 127 -9.13 0.40 -6.18
N GLU A 128 -7.80 0.50 -6.23
CA GLU A 128 -6.79 -0.57 -6.14
C GLU A 128 -6.66 -1.25 -4.78
N MET A 129 -7.68 -1.08 -3.95
CA MET A 129 -7.75 -1.60 -2.59
C MET A 129 -8.94 -2.54 -2.57
N GLY A 130 -8.74 -3.82 -2.29
CA GLY A 130 -9.82 -4.79 -2.10
C GLY A 130 -10.10 -5.12 -0.63
N GLY A 131 -9.14 -4.84 0.25
CA GLY A 131 -9.14 -5.21 1.66
C GLY A 131 -10.07 -4.37 2.55
N MET A 132 -9.59 -4.01 3.74
CA MET A 132 -10.34 -3.12 4.64
C MET A 132 -10.31 -1.68 4.12
N PHE A 133 -11.12 -1.42 3.11
CA PHE A 133 -11.32 -0.12 2.51
C PHE A 133 -12.81 0.22 2.49
N SER A 134 -13.11 1.48 2.72
CA SER A 134 -14.44 2.06 2.64
C SER A 134 -14.32 3.50 2.20
N VAL A 135 -15.40 4.05 1.64
CA VAL A 135 -15.46 5.47 1.29
C VAL A 135 -16.49 6.15 2.19
N LEU A 136 -16.04 7.11 2.98
CA LEU A 136 -16.91 8.02 3.71
C LEU A 136 -17.37 9.12 2.76
N LYS A 137 -18.68 9.18 2.48
CA LYS A 137 -19.31 10.20 1.64
C LYS A 137 -19.94 11.28 2.51
N VAL A 138 -19.43 12.50 2.41
CA VAL A 138 -19.95 13.66 3.17
C VAL A 138 -20.64 14.61 2.20
N ARG A 139 -21.92 14.94 2.47
CA ARG A 139 -22.76 15.81 1.65
C ARG A 139 -23.56 16.75 2.54
N ALA A 140 -23.56 18.04 2.23
CA ALA A 140 -24.33 19.02 3.00
C ALA A 140 -25.86 18.83 2.88
N ASP A 141 -26.33 18.23 1.79
CA ASP A 141 -27.75 18.01 1.51
C ASP A 141 -28.27 16.62 1.92
N GLN A 142 -27.42 15.77 2.53
CA GLN A 142 -27.85 14.48 3.07
C GLN A 142 -28.78 14.68 4.27
N LYS A 143 -30.02 14.19 4.17
CA LYS A 143 -31.01 14.35 5.25
C LYS A 143 -30.71 13.40 6.41
N PRO A 144 -30.99 13.81 7.67
CA PRO A 144 -30.90 12.91 8.81
C PRO A 144 -31.72 11.62 8.60
N GLY A 145 -31.09 10.47 8.82
CA GLY A 145 -31.73 9.15 8.64
C GLY A 145 -31.84 8.68 7.19
N ASP A 146 -31.31 9.44 6.22
CA ASP A 146 -31.16 8.96 4.84
C ASP A 146 -29.83 8.22 4.70
N TYR A 147 -29.89 6.93 4.35
CA TYR A 147 -28.73 6.04 4.17
C TYR A 147 -28.53 5.61 2.72
N LYS A 148 -29.21 6.27 1.77
CA LYS A 148 -29.00 5.99 0.34
C LYS A 148 -27.62 6.48 -0.09
N ASP A 149 -27.04 5.81 -1.09
CA ASP A 149 -25.81 6.28 -1.72
C ASP A 149 -26.07 7.60 -2.47
N PRO A 150 -25.42 8.72 -2.06
CA PRO A 150 -25.58 10.01 -2.74
C PRO A 150 -24.80 10.09 -4.06
N GLY A 151 -24.05 9.04 -4.43
CA GLY A 151 -23.18 9.01 -5.60
C GLY A 151 -21.82 9.68 -5.34
N TRP A 152 -21.05 9.88 -6.41
CA TRP A 152 -19.73 10.55 -6.34
C TRP A 152 -19.87 12.05 -6.10
N TYR A 153 -18.93 12.61 -5.35
CA TYR A 153 -18.86 14.02 -5.04
C TYR A 153 -18.63 14.83 -6.31
N ARG A 154 -19.37 15.94 -6.44
CA ARG A 154 -19.24 16.84 -7.58
C ARG A 154 -18.24 17.93 -7.24
N HIS A 155 -17.00 17.72 -7.65
CA HIS A 155 -15.94 18.68 -7.44
C HIS A 155 -16.27 20.04 -8.09
N PRO A 156 -16.06 21.17 -7.39
CA PRO A 156 -16.28 22.49 -7.96
C PRO A 156 -15.40 22.72 -9.22
N PRO A 157 -15.88 23.52 -10.20
CA PRO A 157 -15.12 23.79 -11.41
C PRO A 157 -13.70 24.30 -11.12
N GLY A 158 -12.70 23.68 -11.75
CA GLY A 158 -11.29 24.06 -11.62
C GLY A 158 -10.56 23.50 -10.39
N THR A 159 -11.20 22.66 -9.57
CA THR A 159 -10.55 22.05 -8.38
C THR A 159 -9.92 20.69 -8.66
N VAL A 160 -10.29 20.04 -9.77
CA VAL A 160 -9.73 18.75 -10.18
C VAL A 160 -8.46 18.98 -11.01
N ALA A 161 -7.43 18.19 -10.71
CA ALA A 161 -6.19 18.19 -11.48
C ALA A 161 -6.46 17.81 -12.95
N THR A 162 -5.75 18.44 -13.86
CA THR A 162 -5.80 18.12 -15.30
C THR A 162 -4.40 17.80 -15.78
N GLU A 163 -4.31 17.01 -16.85
CA GLU A 163 -3.03 16.69 -17.47
C GLU A 163 -2.32 17.98 -17.89
N TRP A 164 -1.08 18.15 -17.43
CA TRP A 164 -0.23 19.25 -17.85
C TRP A 164 0.41 18.93 -19.21
N THR A 165 -0.09 19.57 -20.26
CA THR A 165 0.41 19.40 -21.64
C THR A 165 1.45 20.43 -22.04
N GLY A 166 1.85 21.32 -21.11
CA GLY A 166 2.86 22.34 -21.34
C GLY A 166 4.30 21.84 -21.14
N PRO A 167 5.32 22.64 -21.51
CA PRO A 167 6.70 22.33 -21.20
C PRO A 167 6.90 22.28 -19.67
N LEU A 168 7.58 21.24 -19.20
CA LEU A 168 7.99 21.15 -17.79
C LEU A 168 9.03 22.25 -17.54
N ALA A 169 8.85 23.03 -16.47
CA ALA A 169 9.86 23.97 -16.03
C ALA A 169 11.13 23.20 -15.61
N ASP A 170 12.31 23.72 -15.94
CA ASP A 170 13.56 23.14 -15.49
C ASP A 170 13.59 23.08 -13.97
N ALA A 171 13.66 21.86 -13.43
CA ALA A 171 13.71 21.64 -11.99
C ALA A 171 14.93 22.37 -11.41
N THR A 172 14.67 23.34 -10.53
CA THR A 172 15.73 24.08 -9.83
C THR A 172 16.37 23.13 -8.81
N ARG A 173 17.45 22.44 -9.21
CA ARG A 173 18.23 21.60 -8.28
C ARG A 173 19.05 22.50 -7.37
N ALA A 174 18.81 22.43 -6.07
CA ALA A 174 19.70 23.02 -5.09
C ALA A 174 21.08 22.34 -5.18
N ARG A 175 22.09 23.08 -5.65
CA ARG A 175 23.48 22.59 -5.74
C ARG A 175 24.24 22.66 -4.40
N THR A 176 23.63 23.27 -3.38
CA THR A 176 24.25 23.55 -2.08
C THR A 176 23.85 22.56 -0.98
N ALA A 177 22.81 21.75 -1.18
CA ALA A 177 22.35 20.73 -0.24
C ALA A 177 23.01 19.36 -0.53
N GLY A 178 24.34 19.34 -0.57
CA GLY A 178 25.12 18.18 -1.03
C GLY A 178 26.34 17.88 -0.15
N GLY A 179 26.22 18.05 1.16
CA GLY A 179 27.17 17.44 2.11
C GLY A 179 26.65 16.07 2.51
N GLN A 180 27.31 14.98 2.10
CA GLN A 180 27.05 13.68 2.71
C GLN A 180 27.38 13.79 4.21
N SER A 181 26.40 13.59 5.09
CA SER A 181 26.63 13.55 6.55
C SER A 181 27.55 12.39 6.94
N MET A 182 27.69 11.40 6.06
CA MET A 182 28.63 10.29 6.17
C MET A 182 29.32 10.10 4.80
N PRO A 183 30.48 10.72 4.56
CA PRO A 183 31.26 10.44 3.36
C PRO A 183 31.66 8.96 3.35
N VAL A 184 31.44 8.29 2.22
CA VAL A 184 31.90 6.91 2.03
C VAL A 184 33.43 6.90 2.15
N ALA A 185 33.94 6.37 3.26
CA ALA A 185 35.37 6.11 3.38
C ALA A 185 35.71 4.98 2.40
N THR A 186 36.32 5.32 1.28
CA THR A 186 36.99 4.38 0.38
C THR A 186 38.20 3.79 1.11
N LYS A 187 37.96 2.86 2.02
CA LYS A 187 39.02 1.98 2.51
C LYS A 187 39.41 1.06 1.35
N PRO A 188 40.70 0.97 0.98
CA PRO A 188 41.14 -0.07 0.06
C PRO A 188 40.74 -1.42 0.63
N ALA A 189 40.09 -2.26 -0.18
CA ALA A 189 39.71 -3.60 0.23
C ALA A 189 40.98 -4.33 0.69
N PRO A 190 41.05 -4.86 1.93
CA PRO A 190 42.16 -5.71 2.31
C PRO A 190 42.15 -6.92 1.38
N SER A 191 43.30 -7.23 0.78
CA SER A 191 43.48 -8.44 -0.01
C SER A 191 43.30 -9.65 0.91
N ILE A 192 42.12 -10.26 0.89
CA ILE A 192 41.85 -11.49 1.62
C ILE A 192 42.31 -12.64 0.72
N GLU A 193 43.44 -13.25 1.09
CA GLU A 193 43.93 -14.47 0.46
C GLU A 193 43.14 -15.66 1.02
N VAL A 194 42.37 -16.33 0.18
CA VAL A 194 41.60 -17.53 0.53
C VAL A 194 42.28 -18.77 -0.06
N GLN A 195 42.67 -19.71 0.79
CA GLN A 195 43.11 -21.02 0.33
C GLN A 195 41.91 -21.90 -0.02
N VAL A 196 41.72 -22.13 -1.32
CA VAL A 196 40.69 -23.02 -1.85
C VAL A 196 41.22 -24.45 -1.89
N ARG A 197 40.62 -25.36 -1.12
CA ARG A 197 40.88 -26.81 -1.23
C ARG A 197 39.87 -27.42 -2.19
N LYS A 198 40.33 -27.91 -3.35
CA LYS A 198 39.47 -28.64 -4.30
C LYS A 198 38.98 -29.96 -3.67
N PRO A 199 37.70 -30.35 -3.85
CA PRO A 199 37.26 -31.69 -3.47
C PRO A 199 38.00 -32.73 -4.33
N GLY A 200 38.57 -33.74 -3.67
CA GLY A 200 39.24 -34.87 -4.32
C GLY A 200 38.23 -35.81 -4.97
N GLY A 201 38.51 -36.25 -6.20
CA GLY A 201 37.69 -37.18 -6.96
C GLY A 201 37.74 -38.62 -6.42
N HIS A 202 36.57 -39.27 -6.54
CA HIS A 202 36.15 -40.65 -6.27
C HIS A 202 37.21 -41.76 -6.09
N GLY A 203 36.99 -42.59 -5.05
CA GLY A 203 37.44 -43.99 -4.97
C GLY A 203 36.20 -44.88 -4.74
N GLY A 204 36.09 -45.95 -5.53
CA GLY A 204 34.87 -46.75 -5.69
C GLY A 204 34.53 -47.69 -4.53
N HIS A 205 33.31 -48.23 -4.60
CA HIS A 205 32.90 -49.40 -3.83
C HIS A 205 32.56 -50.50 -4.83
N ASP A 206 33.55 -51.37 -5.05
CA ASP A 206 33.35 -52.74 -5.49
C ASP A 206 33.02 -53.63 -4.26
N ASP A 207 32.24 -54.66 -4.57
CA ASP A 207 32.05 -55.94 -3.88
C ASP A 207 31.11 -56.08 -2.67
N HIS A 208 30.10 -56.93 -2.97
CA HIS A 208 29.44 -57.98 -2.18
C HIS A 208 28.50 -57.64 -1.01
#